data_AF-A0A8T7D9E0-F1
#
_entry.id   AF-A0A8T7D9E0-F1
#
_cell.length_a   1.000
_cell.length_b   1.000
_cell.length_c   1.000
_cell.angle_alpha   90.00
_cell.angle_beta   90.00
_cell.angle_gamma   90.00
#
_symmetry.space_group_name_H-M   'P 1'
#
loop_
_entity.id
_entity.type
_entity.pdbx_description
1 polymer ?
#
loop_
_entity_poly.entity_id
_entity_poly.type
_entity_poly.pdbx_seq_one_letter_code
_entity_poly.pdbx_strand_id
1 'polypeptide(L)'
;MDLSPEDALRINVLLANKPQAIRIHESSMTLFGLTESGEASVKLNPNCRDEQYIKKVKEVLSSHISGSPGGYPVFIQRWTRMGQMRDDSLEQLLMLGEPEAVVAAVCATGLTDELARRAWWAMEDAENARRMLEHEVVVGGDMGPVLANYLIEHLPFETEPEKMIETVRLVLQPGLTDESVRAELWKKGLRKGAYHVGFILTTPDDLPVEATSHVLFAEVSSGLEKLADNGNQLAAFLNKLLSNKGQTFLAALKTILKKPSNQEVVNTALDAVRYYFAPMRPEGNPDQSFEELSEEARQFVSQEVDEVMDLIELHEKIPEILRSARVLSGMGYGILRPVFHDTSAIGSLMRRKLEPVFIPLHEEIKILTG
;
A
#
# COMPACT_ATOMS: atom_id res chain seq x y z
N MET A 1 -10.96 -44.60 5.25
CA MET A 1 -10.73 -44.61 6.71
C MET A 1 -11.33 -43.34 7.24
N ASP A 2 -12.25 -43.42 8.16
CA ASP A 2 -12.95 -42.24 8.69
C ASP A 2 -12.18 -41.64 9.88
N LEU A 3 -12.63 -40.49 10.37
CA LEU A 3 -12.14 -39.91 11.63
C LEU A 3 -12.37 -40.89 12.79
N SER A 4 -11.60 -40.76 13.87
CA SER A 4 -11.88 -41.53 15.08
C SER A 4 -13.31 -41.20 15.58
N PRO A 5 -14.06 -42.16 16.14
CA PRO A 5 -15.43 -41.90 16.60
C PRO A 5 -15.51 -40.77 17.64
N GLU A 6 -14.48 -40.65 18.48
CA GLU A 6 -14.35 -39.60 19.48
C GLU A 6 -14.18 -38.21 18.86
N ASP A 7 -13.27 -38.06 17.89
CA ASP A 7 -13.07 -36.78 17.22
C ASP A 7 -14.27 -36.40 16.35
N ALA A 8 -14.88 -37.37 15.66
CA ALA A 8 -16.09 -37.13 14.88
C ALA A 8 -17.22 -36.58 15.75
N LEU A 9 -17.43 -37.13 16.95
CA LEU A 9 -18.41 -36.61 17.91
C LEU A 9 -18.03 -35.20 18.37
N ARG A 10 -16.78 -34.97 18.78
CA ARG A 10 -16.32 -33.67 19.29
C ARG A 10 -16.39 -32.57 18.25
N ILE A 11 -15.99 -32.84 17.02
CA ILE A 11 -16.07 -31.88 15.91
C ILE A 11 -17.54 -31.56 15.61
N ASN A 12 -18.44 -32.55 15.59
CA ASN A 12 -19.86 -32.29 15.38
C ASN A 12 -20.47 -31.45 16.52
N VAL A 13 -20.05 -31.66 17.78
CA VAL A 13 -20.46 -30.82 18.91
C VAL A 13 -19.96 -29.39 18.75
N LEU A 14 -18.69 -29.21 18.35
CA LEU A 14 -18.12 -27.89 18.07
C LEU A 14 -18.91 -27.18 16.96
N LEU A 15 -19.22 -27.86 15.85
CA LEU A 15 -20.01 -27.32 14.75
C LEU A 15 -21.46 -27.00 15.15
N ALA A 16 -22.09 -27.82 16.00
CA ALA A 16 -23.43 -27.57 16.51
C ALA A 16 -23.52 -26.28 17.35
N ASN A 17 -22.41 -25.87 17.97
CA ASN A 17 -22.30 -24.60 18.69
C ASN A 17 -22.09 -23.39 17.77
N LYS A 18 -22.18 -23.56 16.44
CA LYS A 18 -22.10 -22.50 15.43
C LYS A 18 -20.88 -21.58 15.60
N PRO A 19 -19.66 -22.11 15.44
CA PRO A 19 -18.48 -21.27 15.45
C PRO A 19 -18.57 -20.20 14.34
N GLN A 20 -17.89 -19.08 14.55
CA GLN A 20 -17.76 -17.96 13.63
C GLN A 20 -16.58 -18.15 12.65
N ALA A 21 -15.54 -18.86 13.08
CA ALA A 21 -14.37 -19.23 12.29
C ALA A 21 -13.72 -20.50 12.86
N ILE A 22 -12.96 -21.21 12.03
CA ILE A 22 -12.21 -22.42 12.42
C ILE A 22 -10.76 -22.29 12.00
N ARG A 23 -9.85 -22.68 12.91
CA ARG A 23 -8.41 -22.76 12.68
C ARG A 23 -7.89 -24.14 13.08
N ILE A 24 -7.00 -24.71 12.29
CA ILE A 24 -6.35 -26.00 12.59
C ILE A 24 -4.87 -25.77 12.81
N HIS A 25 -4.37 -26.11 14.00
CA HIS A 25 -2.95 -26.20 14.27
C HIS A 25 -2.46 -27.60 13.95
N GLU A 26 -1.90 -27.78 12.75
CA GLU A 26 -1.49 -29.09 12.25
C GLU A 26 -0.37 -29.72 13.10
N SER A 27 0.61 -28.93 13.54
CA SER A 27 1.74 -29.41 14.36
C SER A 27 1.30 -29.93 15.73
N SER A 28 0.30 -29.28 16.34
CA SER A 28 -0.25 -29.69 17.63
C SER A 28 -1.47 -30.58 17.47
N MET A 29 -1.91 -30.91 16.26
CA MET A 29 -3.13 -31.67 15.98
C MET A 29 -4.33 -31.15 16.80
N THR A 30 -4.56 -29.84 16.76
CA THR A 30 -5.65 -29.19 17.52
C THR A 30 -6.51 -28.34 16.60
N LEU A 31 -7.82 -28.59 16.61
CA LEU A 31 -8.82 -27.78 15.94
C LEU A 31 -9.38 -26.76 16.92
N PHE A 32 -9.48 -25.51 16.51
CA PHE A 32 -10.06 -24.42 17.28
C PHE A 32 -11.28 -23.85 16.56
N GLY A 33 -12.29 -23.47 17.31
CA GLY A 33 -13.46 -22.74 16.83
C GLY A 33 -13.64 -21.45 17.60
N LEU A 34 -13.72 -20.33 16.89
CA LEU A 34 -14.09 -19.04 17.46
C LEU A 34 -15.60 -19.04 17.69
N THR A 35 -16.05 -18.67 18.87
CA THR A 35 -17.47 -18.55 19.24
C THR A 35 -17.74 -17.16 19.82
N GLU A 36 -19.01 -16.78 19.95
CA GLU A 36 -19.39 -15.51 20.60
C GLU A 36 -18.85 -15.38 22.03
N SER A 37 -18.72 -16.51 22.75
CA SER A 37 -18.25 -16.57 24.13
C SER A 37 -16.73 -16.79 24.29
N GLY A 38 -15.98 -16.87 23.19
CA GLY A 38 -14.53 -17.12 23.20
C GLY A 38 -14.12 -18.30 22.34
N GLU A 39 -13.05 -18.99 22.73
CA GLU A 39 -12.44 -20.06 21.93
C GLU A 39 -12.81 -21.45 22.46
N ALA A 40 -13.26 -22.34 21.55
CA ALA A 40 -13.40 -23.76 21.80
C ALA A 40 -12.29 -24.54 21.10
N SER A 41 -11.85 -25.66 21.67
CA SER A 41 -10.81 -26.50 21.06
C SER A 41 -11.11 -27.99 21.12
N VAL A 42 -10.60 -28.72 20.13
CA VAL A 42 -10.68 -30.16 20.01
C VAL A 42 -9.28 -30.69 19.71
N LYS A 43 -8.69 -31.40 20.67
CA LYS A 43 -7.47 -32.15 20.46
C LYS A 43 -7.78 -33.38 19.61
N LEU A 44 -7.15 -33.46 18.43
CA LEU A 44 -7.35 -34.53 17.46
C LEU A 44 -6.50 -35.76 17.83
N ASN A 45 -7.08 -36.94 17.65
CA ASN A 45 -6.51 -38.25 17.94
C ASN A 45 -6.44 -39.04 16.62
N PRO A 46 -5.41 -38.79 15.79
CA PRO A 46 -5.30 -39.39 14.46
C PRO A 46 -5.20 -40.91 14.54
N ASN A 47 -6.00 -41.60 13.74
CA ASN A 47 -5.95 -43.06 13.54
C ASN A 47 -5.19 -43.47 12.27
N CYS A 48 -4.62 -42.49 11.57
CA CYS A 48 -3.81 -42.64 10.37
C CYS A 48 -2.69 -41.59 10.36
N ARG A 49 -1.99 -41.41 9.24
CA ARG A 49 -1.01 -40.33 9.09
C ARG A 49 -1.69 -38.97 9.28
N ASP A 50 -1.01 -38.05 9.96
CA ASP A 50 -1.53 -36.74 10.34
C ASP A 50 -2.08 -35.95 9.15
N GLU A 51 -1.32 -35.84 8.05
CA GLU A 51 -1.76 -35.17 6.81
C GLU A 51 -3.07 -35.75 6.26
N GLN A 52 -3.20 -37.08 6.24
CA GLN A 52 -4.42 -37.75 5.79
C GLN A 52 -5.58 -37.53 6.75
N TYR A 53 -5.28 -37.40 8.05
CA TYR A 53 -6.27 -37.15 9.08
C TYR A 53 -6.81 -35.71 8.98
N ILE A 54 -5.91 -34.72 8.88
CA ILE A 54 -6.25 -33.31 8.69
C ILE A 54 -7.08 -33.11 7.42
N LYS A 55 -6.72 -33.77 6.32
CA LYS A 55 -7.53 -33.73 5.09
C LYS A 55 -8.97 -34.19 5.31
N LYS A 56 -9.19 -35.25 6.10
CA LYS A 56 -10.54 -35.74 6.41
C LYS A 56 -11.29 -34.80 7.35
N VAL A 57 -10.59 -34.16 8.30
CA VAL A 57 -11.19 -33.13 9.14
C VAL A 57 -11.71 -31.99 8.25
N LYS A 58 -10.89 -31.49 7.32
CA LYS A 58 -11.26 -30.48 6.32
C LYS A 58 -12.43 -30.93 5.42
N GLU A 59 -12.47 -32.20 5.02
CA GLU A 59 -13.61 -32.80 4.28
C GLU A 59 -14.92 -32.78 5.10
N VAL A 60 -14.85 -33.07 6.40
CA VAL A 60 -16.01 -33.00 7.31
C VAL A 60 -16.50 -31.56 7.47
N LEU A 61 -15.59 -30.60 7.70
CA LEU A 61 -15.92 -29.18 7.80
C LEU A 61 -16.59 -28.68 6.51
N SER A 62 -15.98 -28.98 5.36
CA SER A 62 -16.53 -28.59 4.05
C SER A 62 -17.90 -29.22 3.77
N SER A 63 -18.10 -30.49 4.15
CA SER A 63 -19.39 -31.17 3.99
C SER A 63 -20.49 -30.57 4.87
N HIS A 64 -20.14 -30.13 6.10
CA HIS A 64 -21.06 -29.44 6.99
C HIS A 64 -21.52 -28.09 6.40
N ILE A 65 -20.59 -27.31 5.85
CA ILE A 65 -20.87 -26.00 5.25
C ILE A 65 -21.66 -26.13 3.95
N SER A 66 -21.29 -27.08 3.08
CA SER A 66 -21.88 -27.24 1.75
C SER A 66 -23.23 -27.98 1.75
N GLY A 67 -23.58 -28.65 2.85
CA GLY A 67 -24.76 -29.50 2.95
C GLY A 67 -24.74 -30.74 2.04
N SER A 68 -23.61 -31.05 1.40
CA SER A 68 -23.45 -32.21 0.50
C SER A 68 -22.24 -33.05 0.90
N PRO A 69 -22.39 -34.38 1.04
CA PRO A 69 -21.26 -35.27 1.27
C PRO A 69 -20.32 -35.25 0.05
N GLY A 70 -19.01 -35.09 0.28
CA GLY A 70 -17.98 -35.09 -0.76
C GLY A 70 -17.58 -33.71 -1.30
N GLY A 71 -17.79 -32.64 -0.52
CA GLY A 71 -17.59 -31.24 -0.95
C GLY A 71 -16.13 -30.82 -1.20
N TYR A 72 -15.13 -31.56 -0.74
CA TYR A 72 -13.73 -31.13 -0.79
C TYR A 72 -12.90 -32.04 -1.74
N PRO A 73 -12.06 -31.51 -2.66
CA PRO A 73 -11.71 -30.10 -2.92
C PRO A 73 -12.63 -29.37 -3.93
N VAL A 74 -13.77 -29.98 -4.29
CA VAL A 74 -14.68 -29.47 -5.34
C VAL A 74 -15.25 -28.08 -5.01
N PHE A 75 -15.48 -27.79 -3.72
CA PHE A 75 -15.98 -26.50 -3.25
C PHE A 75 -15.01 -25.37 -3.56
N ILE A 76 -13.72 -25.53 -3.23
CA ILE A 76 -12.67 -24.53 -3.50
C ILE A 76 -12.48 -24.33 -5.02
N GLN A 77 -12.56 -25.39 -5.83
CA GLN A 77 -12.42 -25.30 -7.30
C GLN A 77 -13.63 -24.64 -7.98
N ARG A 78 -14.85 -24.85 -7.48
CA ARG A 78 -16.05 -24.15 -7.97
C ARG A 78 -16.03 -22.67 -7.56
N TRP A 79 -15.54 -22.40 -6.36
CA TRP A 79 -15.39 -21.06 -5.80
C TRP A 79 -14.40 -20.20 -6.62
N THR A 80 -13.22 -20.74 -6.97
CA THR A 80 -12.25 -20.06 -7.86
C THR A 80 -12.76 -19.83 -9.30
N ARG A 81 -13.76 -20.60 -9.76
CA ARG A 81 -14.32 -20.47 -11.13
C ARG A 81 -15.51 -19.51 -11.23
N MET A 82 -16.31 -19.38 -10.18
CA MET A 82 -17.42 -18.43 -10.13
C MET A 82 -16.91 -17.12 -9.52
N GLY A 83 -16.14 -16.36 -10.31
CA GLY A 83 -15.42 -15.14 -9.92
C GLY A 83 -16.25 -13.95 -9.41
N GLN A 84 -17.47 -14.18 -8.96
CA GLN A 84 -18.31 -13.24 -8.22
C GLN A 84 -19.32 -14.05 -7.41
N MET A 85 -19.34 -13.98 -6.07
CA MET A 85 -20.58 -14.19 -5.31
C MET A 85 -20.53 -13.64 -3.86
N ARG A 86 -21.60 -12.90 -3.54
CA ARG A 86 -22.36 -12.66 -2.28
C ARG A 86 -21.62 -12.74 -0.92
N ASP A 87 -21.88 -11.73 -0.09
CA ASP A 87 -21.33 -11.51 1.26
C ASP A 87 -21.41 -12.73 2.20
N ASP A 88 -22.49 -13.51 2.17
CA ASP A 88 -22.67 -14.73 3.00
C ASP A 88 -21.63 -15.84 2.73
N SER A 89 -20.94 -15.79 1.59
CA SER A 89 -19.94 -16.80 1.23
C SER A 89 -18.63 -16.65 2.00
N LEU A 90 -18.31 -15.45 2.50
CA LEU A 90 -17.04 -15.17 3.18
C LEU A 90 -17.02 -15.77 4.59
N GLU A 91 -18.14 -15.71 5.31
CA GLU A 91 -18.26 -16.36 6.63
C GLU A 91 -18.00 -17.87 6.52
N GLN A 92 -18.51 -18.50 5.46
CA GLN A 92 -18.32 -19.92 5.21
C GLN A 92 -16.88 -20.29 4.90
N LEU A 93 -16.11 -19.42 4.24
CA LEU A 93 -14.68 -19.66 3.98
C LEU A 93 -13.89 -19.76 5.27
N LEU A 94 -14.17 -18.88 6.24
CA LEU A 94 -13.49 -18.85 7.53
C LEU A 94 -13.79 -20.09 8.39
N MET A 95 -14.80 -20.88 8.01
CA MET A 95 -15.17 -22.12 8.68
C MET A 95 -14.49 -23.37 8.11
N LEU A 96 -13.73 -23.25 7.01
CA LEU A 96 -13.10 -24.40 6.36
C LEU A 96 -11.87 -24.93 7.12
N GLY A 97 -11.27 -24.14 8.02
CA GLY A 97 -10.01 -24.51 8.67
C GLY A 97 -8.82 -24.55 7.70
N GLU A 98 -8.92 -23.79 6.61
CA GLU A 98 -7.93 -23.72 5.53
C GLU A 98 -7.27 -22.34 5.48
N PRO A 99 -5.93 -22.25 5.53
CA PRO A 99 -5.21 -20.99 5.37
C PRO A 99 -5.59 -20.25 4.08
N GLU A 100 -5.71 -20.96 2.95
CA GLU A 100 -6.04 -20.38 1.65
C GLU A 100 -7.44 -19.74 1.65
N ALA A 101 -8.39 -20.31 2.41
CA ALA A 101 -9.73 -19.74 2.53
C ALA A 101 -9.70 -18.42 3.33
N VAL A 102 -8.83 -18.31 4.34
CA VAL A 102 -8.62 -17.06 5.08
C VAL A 102 -7.99 -16.00 4.17
N VAL A 103 -6.95 -16.34 3.42
CA VAL A 103 -6.33 -15.42 2.43
C VAL A 103 -7.39 -14.93 1.43
N ALA A 104 -8.22 -15.85 0.94
CA ALA A 104 -9.22 -15.51 -0.04
C ALA A 104 -10.33 -14.60 0.54
N ALA A 105 -10.68 -14.78 1.82
CA ALA A 105 -11.62 -13.90 2.52
C ALA A 105 -11.06 -12.49 2.72
N VAL A 106 -9.80 -12.33 3.15
CA VAL A 106 -9.20 -11.00 3.36
C VAL A 106 -8.94 -10.22 2.08
N CYS A 107 -8.88 -10.91 0.93
CA CYS A 107 -8.76 -10.28 -0.39
C CYS A 107 -10.13 -9.96 -1.04
N ALA A 108 -11.25 -10.31 -0.39
CA ALA A 108 -12.57 -10.16 -0.99
C ALA A 108 -13.09 -8.74 -0.87
N THR A 109 -13.71 -8.21 -1.93
CA THR A 109 -14.30 -6.86 -1.94
C THR A 109 -15.42 -6.66 -0.92
N GLY A 110 -16.11 -7.74 -0.53
CA GLY A 110 -17.17 -7.75 0.48
C GLY A 110 -16.68 -7.93 1.92
N LEU A 111 -15.37 -7.83 2.18
CA LEU A 111 -14.81 -7.91 3.52
C LEU A 111 -15.42 -6.82 4.41
N THR A 112 -15.89 -7.20 5.60
CA THR A 112 -16.35 -6.29 6.66
C THR A 112 -15.36 -6.29 7.82
N ASP A 113 -15.45 -5.30 8.71
CA ASP A 113 -14.60 -5.25 9.92
C ASP A 113 -14.75 -6.50 10.81
N GLU A 114 -15.98 -7.00 10.98
CA GLU A 114 -16.24 -8.23 11.74
C GLU A 114 -15.68 -9.48 11.04
N LEU A 115 -15.75 -9.56 9.70
CA LEU A 115 -15.09 -10.63 8.95
C LEU A 115 -13.56 -10.55 9.06
N ALA A 116 -13.01 -9.34 9.05
CA ALA A 116 -11.59 -9.10 9.26
C ALA A 116 -11.15 -9.57 10.66
N ARG A 117 -11.95 -9.32 11.71
CA ARG A 117 -11.68 -9.83 13.06
C ARG A 117 -11.64 -11.37 13.10
N ARG A 118 -12.60 -12.03 12.46
CA ARG A 118 -12.66 -13.50 12.38
C ARG A 118 -11.48 -14.07 11.59
N ALA A 119 -11.15 -13.45 10.45
CA ALA A 119 -10.02 -13.84 9.61
C ALA A 119 -8.69 -13.65 10.35
N TRP A 120 -8.52 -12.52 11.05
CA TRP A 120 -7.37 -12.23 11.88
C TRP A 120 -7.18 -13.29 12.97
N TRP A 121 -8.24 -13.62 13.72
CA TRP A 121 -8.19 -14.70 14.72
C TRP A 121 -7.79 -16.05 14.10
N ALA A 122 -8.28 -16.34 12.89
CA ALA A 122 -7.97 -17.59 12.20
C ALA A 122 -6.54 -17.64 11.65
N MET A 123 -5.95 -16.50 11.28
CA MET A 123 -4.57 -16.44 10.77
C MET A 123 -3.97 -15.04 10.92
N GLU A 124 -3.27 -14.83 12.04
CA GLU A 124 -2.52 -13.61 12.34
C GLU A 124 -1.22 -13.59 11.53
N ASP A 125 -1.25 -12.92 10.39
CA ASP A 125 -0.12 -12.82 9.46
C ASP A 125 0.01 -11.40 8.90
N ALA A 126 1.25 -10.93 8.71
CA ALA A 126 1.53 -9.58 8.24
C ALA A 126 0.96 -9.31 6.85
N GLU A 127 0.93 -10.30 5.94
CA GLU A 127 0.33 -10.11 4.62
C GLU A 127 -1.18 -9.97 4.72
N ASN A 128 -1.83 -10.77 5.56
CA ASN A 128 -3.26 -10.63 5.81
C ASN A 128 -3.60 -9.25 6.41
N ALA A 129 -2.82 -8.77 7.39
CA ALA A 129 -2.99 -7.45 7.96
C ALA A 129 -2.89 -6.35 6.90
N ARG A 130 -1.89 -6.45 6.01
CA ARG A 130 -1.75 -5.51 4.88
C ARG A 130 -2.97 -5.54 3.97
N ARG A 131 -3.43 -6.72 3.55
CA ARG A 131 -4.63 -6.89 2.70
C ARG A 131 -5.87 -6.28 3.34
N MET A 132 -6.13 -6.60 4.60
CA MET A 132 -7.30 -6.08 5.31
C MET A 132 -7.27 -4.55 5.43
N LEU A 133 -6.10 -3.94 5.63
CA LEU A 133 -5.95 -2.47 5.68
C LEU A 133 -6.06 -1.78 4.31
N GLU A 134 -6.17 -2.51 3.20
CA GLU A 134 -6.54 -1.94 1.90
C GLU A 134 -8.03 -1.58 1.83
N HIS A 135 -8.85 -2.08 2.78
CA HIS A 135 -10.29 -1.85 2.82
C HIS A 135 -10.66 -0.73 3.80
N GLU A 136 -11.29 0.33 3.28
CA GLU A 136 -11.72 1.49 4.08
C GLU A 136 -12.62 1.11 5.26
N VAL A 137 -13.47 0.09 5.09
CA VAL A 137 -14.38 -0.40 6.14
C VAL A 137 -13.64 -1.04 7.32
N VAL A 138 -12.45 -1.59 7.10
CA VAL A 138 -11.59 -2.12 8.17
C VAL A 138 -10.77 -1.00 8.79
N VAL A 139 -10.24 -0.09 7.98
CA VAL A 139 -9.48 1.08 8.44
C VAL A 139 -10.33 1.96 9.37
N GLY A 140 -11.60 2.17 9.02
CA GLY A 140 -12.56 2.92 9.85
C GLY A 140 -13.23 2.10 10.96
N GLY A 141 -12.93 0.80 11.06
CA GLY A 141 -13.49 -0.11 12.05
C GLY A 141 -12.57 -0.35 13.25
N ASP A 142 -12.95 -1.31 14.10
CA ASP A 142 -12.19 -1.64 15.30
C ASP A 142 -10.90 -2.41 14.98
N MET A 143 -10.86 -3.12 13.84
CA MET A 143 -9.66 -3.88 13.44
C MET A 143 -8.55 -3.00 12.89
N GLY A 144 -8.85 -1.82 12.32
CA GLY A 144 -7.85 -0.91 11.75
C GLY A 144 -6.65 -0.67 12.69
N PRO A 145 -6.87 -0.13 13.91
CA PRO A 145 -5.81 0.10 14.88
C PRO A 145 -5.08 -1.18 15.32
N VAL A 146 -5.81 -2.30 15.45
CA VAL A 146 -5.22 -3.61 15.85
C VAL A 146 -4.20 -4.07 14.81
N LEU A 147 -4.59 -4.04 13.53
CA LEU A 147 -3.75 -4.46 12.41
C LEU A 147 -2.58 -3.51 12.20
N ALA A 148 -2.81 -2.20 12.32
CA ALA A 148 -1.75 -1.20 12.19
C ALA A 148 -0.67 -1.36 13.27
N ASN A 149 -1.08 -1.55 14.54
CA ASN A 149 -0.15 -1.76 15.65
C ASN A 149 0.68 -3.04 15.44
N TYR A 150 0.04 -4.15 15.06
CA TYR A 150 0.76 -5.39 14.74
C TYR A 150 1.81 -5.16 13.65
N LEU A 151 1.44 -4.48 12.56
CA LEU A 151 2.34 -4.21 11.45
C LEU A 151 3.52 -3.31 11.86
N ILE A 152 3.30 -2.33 12.72
CA ILE A 152 4.37 -1.46 13.25
C ILE A 152 5.36 -2.26 14.09
N GLU A 153 4.86 -3.15 14.95
CA GLU A 153 5.69 -4.05 15.76
C GLU A 153 6.45 -5.06 14.89
N HIS A 154 5.85 -5.50 13.79
CA HIS A 154 6.43 -6.43 12.83
C HIS A 154 7.48 -5.78 11.91
N LEU A 155 7.34 -4.49 11.59
CA LEU A 155 8.15 -3.77 10.62
C LEU A 155 9.70 -3.84 10.83
N PRO A 156 10.25 -3.90 12.07
CA PRO A 156 11.67 -4.13 12.28
C PRO A 156 12.19 -5.45 11.69
N PHE A 157 11.35 -6.48 11.63
CA PHE A 157 11.67 -7.81 11.11
C PHE A 157 11.46 -7.91 9.60
N GLU A 158 10.74 -6.97 9.01
CA GLU A 158 10.55 -6.90 7.56
C GLU A 158 11.91 -6.69 6.86
N THR A 159 12.12 -7.44 5.79
CA THR A 159 13.36 -7.40 5.00
C THR A 159 13.17 -6.88 3.59
N GLU A 160 11.95 -7.03 3.05
CA GLU A 160 11.61 -6.61 1.70
C GLU A 160 11.24 -5.12 1.68
N PRO A 161 11.99 -4.26 0.96
CA PRO A 161 11.69 -2.83 0.88
C PRO A 161 10.26 -2.55 0.40
N GLU A 162 9.73 -3.39 -0.49
CA GLU A 162 8.38 -3.30 -1.03
C GLU A 162 7.35 -3.42 0.09
N LYS A 163 7.51 -4.43 0.95
CA LYS A 163 6.66 -4.65 2.11
C LYS A 163 6.83 -3.58 3.17
N MET A 164 8.02 -2.99 3.32
CA MET A 164 8.21 -1.82 4.18
C MET A 164 7.43 -0.61 3.66
N ILE A 165 7.50 -0.32 2.35
CA ILE A 165 6.75 0.79 1.73
C ILE A 165 5.25 0.57 1.94
N GLU A 166 4.76 -0.60 1.55
CA GLU A 166 3.34 -0.98 1.64
C GLU A 166 2.85 -0.86 3.09
N THR A 167 3.61 -1.39 4.04
CA THR A 167 3.24 -1.31 5.46
C THR A 167 3.19 0.12 5.96
N VAL A 168 4.24 0.93 5.70
CA VAL A 168 4.26 2.33 6.14
C VAL A 168 3.13 3.12 5.46
N ARG A 169 2.83 2.86 4.18
CA ARG A 169 1.71 3.47 3.48
C ARG A 169 0.37 3.16 4.18
N LEU A 170 0.16 1.89 4.54
CA LEU A 170 -1.10 1.44 5.12
C LEU A 170 -1.30 1.95 6.55
N VAL A 171 -0.27 1.97 7.40
CA VAL A 171 -0.41 2.41 8.81
C VAL A 171 -0.47 3.93 8.97
N LEU A 172 -0.09 4.69 7.94
CA LEU A 172 -0.21 6.15 7.89
C LEU A 172 -1.59 6.64 7.43
N GLN A 173 -2.52 5.73 7.12
CA GLN A 173 -3.89 6.12 6.83
C GLN A 173 -4.51 6.88 8.01
N PRO A 174 -5.41 7.85 7.75
CA PRO A 174 -5.99 8.69 8.80
C PRO A 174 -6.60 7.87 9.94
N GLY A 175 -6.23 8.19 11.19
CA GLY A 175 -6.80 7.59 12.39
C GLY A 175 -6.13 6.30 12.88
N LEU A 176 -5.21 5.70 12.13
CA LEU A 176 -4.54 4.45 12.53
C LEU A 176 -3.33 4.65 13.43
N THR A 177 -2.64 5.78 13.32
CA THR A 177 -1.43 6.08 14.09
C THR A 177 -1.44 7.50 14.63
N ASP A 178 -0.74 7.71 15.75
CA ASP A 178 -0.54 9.03 16.35
C ASP A 178 0.77 9.69 15.89
N GLU A 179 0.93 10.97 16.23
CA GLU A 179 2.10 11.76 15.82
C GLU A 179 3.41 11.24 16.40
N SER A 180 3.38 10.59 17.57
CA SER A 180 4.58 10.00 18.19
C SER A 180 5.08 8.82 17.35
N VAL A 181 4.18 7.91 16.98
CA VAL A 181 4.49 6.77 16.11
C VAL A 181 4.97 7.25 14.74
N ARG A 182 4.31 8.26 14.15
CA ARG A 182 4.71 8.85 12.86
C ARG A 182 6.14 9.40 12.92
N ALA A 183 6.48 10.17 13.95
CA ALA A 183 7.83 10.71 14.15
C ALA A 183 8.88 9.60 14.29
N GLU A 184 8.57 8.51 15.02
CA GLU A 184 9.48 7.37 15.16
C GLU A 184 9.70 6.62 13.83
N LEU A 185 8.63 6.37 13.07
CA LEU A 185 8.72 5.73 11.75
C LEU A 185 9.55 6.59 10.79
N TRP A 186 9.35 7.90 10.79
CA TRP A 186 10.14 8.83 9.98
C TRP A 186 11.64 8.77 10.31
N LYS A 187 11.97 8.76 11.60
CA LYS A 187 13.36 8.65 12.09
C LYS A 187 14.00 7.33 11.65
N LYS A 188 13.26 6.22 11.66
CA LYS A 188 13.73 4.92 11.15
C LYS A 188 14.01 4.99 9.64
N GLY A 189 13.26 5.80 8.90
CA GLY A 189 13.45 6.02 7.46
C GLY A 189 14.81 6.60 7.06
N LEU A 190 15.49 7.31 7.96
CA LEU A 190 16.87 7.80 7.73
C LEU A 190 17.86 6.68 7.43
N ARG A 191 17.60 5.45 7.92
CA ARG A 191 18.40 4.25 7.64
C ARG A 191 17.76 3.38 6.56
N LYS A 192 16.43 3.32 6.53
CA LYS A 192 15.63 2.52 5.60
C LYS A 192 14.78 3.44 4.71
N GLY A 193 15.33 3.90 3.58
CA GLY A 193 14.67 4.88 2.69
C GLY A 193 13.27 4.49 2.21
N ALA A 194 12.95 3.18 2.17
CA ALA A 194 11.62 2.64 1.93
C ALA A 194 10.52 3.26 2.80
N TYR A 195 10.82 3.60 4.06
CA TYR A 195 9.82 4.19 4.95
C TYR A 195 9.40 5.56 4.46
N HIS A 196 10.36 6.40 4.04
CA HIS A 196 10.07 7.74 3.51
C HIS A 196 9.20 7.68 2.25
N VAL A 197 9.35 6.63 1.43
CA VAL A 197 8.45 6.41 0.28
C VAL A 197 7.01 6.17 0.75
N GLY A 198 6.79 5.36 1.78
CA GLY A 198 5.45 5.17 2.37
C GLY A 198 4.80 6.46 2.87
N PHE A 199 5.60 7.37 3.45
CA PHE A 199 5.13 8.70 3.86
C PHE A 199 4.69 9.57 2.69
N ILE A 200 5.51 9.70 1.63
CA ILE A 200 5.16 10.54 0.48
C ILE A 200 4.00 9.95 -0.35
N LEU A 201 3.73 8.65 -0.24
CA LEU A 201 2.55 8.03 -0.85
C LEU A 201 1.23 8.36 -0.12
N THR A 202 1.28 8.56 1.20
CA THR A 202 0.07 8.60 2.04
C THR A 202 -0.22 9.99 2.58
N THR A 203 0.82 10.67 3.08
CA THR A 203 0.72 11.99 3.71
C THR A 203 1.73 12.96 3.10
N PRO A 204 1.74 13.17 1.76
CA PRO A 204 2.76 13.99 1.10
C PRO A 204 2.75 15.46 1.53
N ASP A 205 1.59 15.97 1.96
CA ASP A 205 1.39 17.35 2.42
C ASP A 205 1.34 17.49 3.95
N ASP A 206 1.61 16.40 4.69
CA ASP A 206 1.62 16.32 6.16
C ASP A 206 2.75 15.38 6.62
N LEU A 207 3.99 15.75 6.29
CA LEU A 207 5.17 15.00 6.71
C LEU A 207 5.61 15.45 8.13
N PRO A 208 6.20 14.57 8.95
CA PRO A 208 6.55 14.86 10.36
C PRO A 208 7.82 15.71 10.52
N VAL A 209 8.14 16.51 9.50
CA VAL A 209 9.24 17.47 9.46
C VAL A 209 8.76 18.69 8.69
N GLU A 210 9.40 19.83 8.91
CA GLU A 210 9.07 21.05 8.19
C GLU A 210 10.31 21.59 7.48
N ALA A 211 10.15 21.94 6.21
CA ALA A 211 11.08 22.76 5.45
C ALA A 211 10.57 24.20 5.37
N THR A 212 11.48 25.14 5.16
CA THR A 212 11.11 26.52 4.84
C THR A 212 10.44 26.58 3.47
N SER A 213 9.44 27.45 3.32
CA SER A 213 8.86 27.76 2.01
C SER A 213 9.92 28.24 1.01
N HIS A 214 9.60 28.13 -0.27
CA HIS A 214 10.46 28.59 -1.34
C HIS A 214 10.72 30.10 -1.22
N VAL A 215 11.90 30.56 -1.64
CA VAL A 215 12.28 31.98 -1.53
C VAL A 215 11.31 32.95 -2.20
N LEU A 216 10.64 32.51 -3.27
CA LEU A 216 9.63 33.28 -4.00
C LEU A 216 8.24 33.25 -3.36
N PHE A 217 7.97 32.33 -2.43
CA PHE A 217 6.62 32.09 -1.93
C PHE A 217 5.96 33.35 -1.35
N ALA A 218 6.72 34.13 -0.57
CA ALA A 218 6.21 35.37 0.02
C ALA A 218 5.85 36.43 -1.03
N GLU A 219 6.52 36.43 -2.18
CA GLU A 219 6.31 37.40 -3.26
C GLU A 219 5.12 37.01 -4.16
N VAL A 220 5.02 35.72 -4.53
CA VAL A 220 4.04 35.27 -5.52
C VAL A 220 2.75 34.69 -4.94
N SER A 221 2.72 34.31 -3.65
CA SER A 221 1.57 33.60 -3.03
C SER A 221 0.24 34.33 -3.22
N SER A 222 0.17 35.64 -2.96
CA SER A 222 -1.09 36.40 -3.13
C SER A 222 -1.57 36.43 -4.59
N GLY A 223 -0.65 36.43 -5.56
CA GLY A 223 -1.00 36.33 -6.98
C GLY A 223 -1.53 34.94 -7.34
N LEU A 224 -0.84 33.90 -6.87
CA LEU A 224 -1.24 32.51 -7.07
C LEU A 224 -2.60 32.20 -6.44
N GLU A 225 -2.88 32.72 -5.23
CA GLU A 225 -4.17 32.56 -4.56
C GLU A 225 -5.30 33.18 -5.36
N LYS A 226 -5.13 34.41 -5.88
CA LYS A 226 -6.15 35.07 -6.72
C LYS A 226 -6.43 34.29 -8.00
N LEU A 227 -5.38 33.78 -8.66
CA LEU A 227 -5.56 32.97 -9.87
C LEU A 227 -6.24 31.63 -9.54
N ALA A 228 -5.88 31.00 -8.42
CA ALA A 228 -6.51 29.78 -7.93
C ALA A 228 -8.01 29.98 -7.64
N ASP A 229 -8.37 31.08 -6.96
CA ASP A 229 -9.76 31.46 -6.68
C ASP A 229 -10.56 31.70 -7.97
N ASN A 230 -9.90 32.13 -9.04
CA ASN A 230 -10.48 32.28 -10.37
C ASN A 230 -10.53 30.97 -11.18
N GLY A 231 -10.13 29.83 -10.59
CA GLY A 231 -10.23 28.51 -11.20
C GLY A 231 -8.95 27.97 -11.83
N ASN A 232 -7.82 28.70 -11.76
CA ASN A 232 -6.54 28.23 -12.29
C ASN A 232 -5.94 27.14 -11.37
N GLN A 233 -6.08 25.87 -11.76
CA GLN A 233 -5.61 24.73 -10.97
C GLN A 233 -4.09 24.67 -10.87
N LEU A 234 -3.37 25.15 -11.89
CA LEU A 234 -1.92 25.24 -11.88
C LEU A 234 -1.44 26.27 -10.85
N ALA A 235 -2.16 27.38 -10.68
CA ALA A 235 -1.89 28.36 -9.63
C ALA A 235 -2.05 27.77 -8.23
N ALA A 236 -3.13 27.02 -8.00
CA ALA A 236 -3.37 26.33 -6.72
C ALA A 236 -2.25 25.32 -6.41
N PHE A 237 -1.86 24.52 -7.41
CA PHE A 237 -0.77 23.56 -7.28
C PHE A 237 0.58 24.26 -7.02
N LEU A 238 0.89 25.32 -7.77
CA LEU A 238 2.15 26.05 -7.61
C LEU A 238 2.22 26.74 -6.24
N ASN A 239 1.11 27.29 -5.74
CA ASN A 239 1.05 27.84 -4.39
C ASN A 239 1.41 26.76 -3.34
N LYS A 240 0.84 25.56 -3.47
CA LYS A 240 1.18 24.42 -2.62
C LYS A 240 2.65 24.01 -2.74
N LEU A 241 3.15 23.89 -3.96
CA LEU A 241 4.52 23.46 -4.25
C LEU A 241 5.57 24.41 -3.63
N LEU A 242 5.31 25.71 -3.67
CA LEU A 242 6.19 26.74 -3.14
C LEU A 242 6.02 26.95 -1.62
N SER A 243 4.93 26.49 -1.03
CA SER A 243 4.71 26.53 0.43
C SER A 243 5.67 25.62 1.20
N ASN A 244 5.70 25.73 2.53
CA ASN A 244 6.45 24.84 3.41
C ASN A 244 6.12 23.36 3.17
N LYS A 245 4.86 23.02 2.89
CA LYS A 245 4.42 21.64 2.62
C LYS A 245 5.07 21.06 1.36
N GLY A 246 4.97 21.77 0.24
CA GLY A 246 5.59 21.34 -1.02
C GLY A 246 7.11 21.27 -0.94
N GLN A 247 7.74 22.21 -0.23
CA GLN A 247 9.19 22.18 0.00
C GLN A 247 9.61 21.01 0.89
N THR A 248 8.78 20.63 1.87
CA THR A 248 9.01 19.47 2.73
C THR A 248 8.94 18.17 1.92
N PHE A 249 7.96 18.06 1.02
CA PHE A 249 7.86 16.93 0.07
C PHE A 249 9.13 16.82 -0.79
N LEU A 250 9.61 17.92 -1.38
CA LEU A 250 10.81 17.93 -2.21
C LEU A 250 12.08 17.57 -1.40
N ALA A 251 12.17 18.01 -0.14
CA ALA A 251 13.28 17.64 0.74
C ALA A 251 13.27 16.14 1.09
N ALA A 252 12.09 15.56 1.31
CA ALA A 252 11.92 14.12 1.50
C ALA A 252 12.33 13.35 0.24
N LEU A 253 11.90 13.80 -0.94
CA LEU A 253 12.27 13.21 -2.23
C LEU A 253 13.78 13.21 -2.43
N LYS A 254 14.48 14.34 -2.17
CA LYS A 254 15.94 14.40 -2.24
C LYS A 254 16.60 13.36 -1.32
N THR A 255 16.04 13.15 -0.14
CA THR A 255 16.55 12.17 0.83
C THR A 255 16.43 10.74 0.31
N ILE A 256 15.29 10.41 -0.29
CA ILE A 256 15.01 9.10 -0.91
C ILE A 256 15.99 8.85 -2.08
N LEU A 257 16.10 9.82 -3.00
CA LEU A 257 16.90 9.68 -4.23
C LEU A 257 18.41 9.65 -3.97
N LYS A 258 18.88 10.20 -2.83
CA LYS A 258 20.31 10.19 -2.47
C LYS A 258 20.89 8.77 -2.37
N LYS A 259 20.13 7.81 -1.83
CA LYS A 259 20.63 6.46 -1.60
C LYS A 259 19.51 5.40 -1.64
N PRO A 260 18.83 5.22 -2.78
CA PRO A 260 17.84 4.15 -2.91
C PRO A 260 18.49 2.78 -2.72
N SER A 261 17.76 1.87 -2.08
CA SER A 261 18.22 0.51 -1.77
C SER A 261 18.13 -0.43 -2.96
N ASN A 262 17.01 -0.39 -3.68
CA ASN A 262 16.70 -1.24 -4.82
C ASN A 262 15.86 -0.49 -5.86
N GLN A 263 15.52 -1.17 -6.96
CA GLN A 263 14.79 -0.57 -8.09
C GLN A 263 13.35 -0.23 -7.69
N GLU A 264 12.72 -1.04 -6.86
CA GLU A 264 11.32 -0.84 -6.50
C GLU A 264 11.11 0.42 -5.66
N VAL A 265 12.03 0.71 -4.73
CA VAL A 265 12.05 2.00 -4.01
C VAL A 265 12.15 3.18 -4.98
N VAL A 266 12.90 3.05 -6.08
CA VAL A 266 13.01 4.13 -7.09
C VAL A 266 11.72 4.23 -7.89
N ASN A 267 11.22 3.12 -8.44
CA ASN A 267 9.98 3.09 -9.23
C ASN A 267 8.82 3.70 -8.43
N THR A 268 8.58 3.17 -7.23
CA THR A 268 7.49 3.61 -6.37
C THR A 268 7.66 5.09 -5.96
N ALA A 269 8.88 5.55 -5.69
CA ALA A 269 9.11 6.97 -5.38
C ALA A 269 8.81 7.88 -6.58
N LEU A 270 9.19 7.48 -7.80
CA LEU A 270 8.90 8.26 -9.01
C LEU A 270 7.40 8.25 -9.35
N ASP A 271 6.71 7.14 -9.13
CA ASP A 271 5.25 7.08 -9.25
C ASP A 271 4.55 7.99 -8.23
N ALA A 272 5.07 8.06 -6.99
CA ALA A 272 4.58 8.99 -5.96
C ALA A 272 4.80 10.45 -6.38
N VAL A 273 5.95 10.78 -6.98
CA VAL A 273 6.22 12.12 -7.53
C VAL A 273 5.24 12.44 -8.66
N ARG A 274 5.05 11.52 -9.62
CA ARG A 274 4.09 11.70 -10.71
C ARG A 274 2.69 11.99 -10.18
N TYR A 275 2.24 11.23 -9.19
CA TYR A 275 0.94 11.45 -8.57
C TYR A 275 0.85 12.81 -7.86
N TYR A 276 1.88 13.20 -7.10
CA TYR A 276 1.93 14.49 -6.44
C TYR A 276 1.88 15.67 -7.42
N PHE A 277 2.53 15.53 -8.58
CA PHE A 277 2.59 16.52 -9.66
C PHE A 277 1.49 16.36 -10.72
N ALA A 278 0.51 15.47 -10.52
CA ALA A 278 -0.56 15.21 -11.49
C ALA A 278 -1.32 16.46 -11.99
N PRO A 279 -1.55 17.54 -11.19
CA PRO A 279 -2.17 18.76 -11.69
C PRO A 279 -1.40 19.42 -12.85
N MET A 280 -0.08 19.23 -12.92
CA MET A 280 0.72 19.72 -14.04
C MET A 280 0.49 18.93 -15.32
N ARG A 281 -0.17 17.76 -15.27
CA ARG A 281 -0.36 16.82 -16.38
C ARG A 281 -1.73 16.14 -16.39
N PRO A 282 -2.81 16.88 -16.67
CA PRO A 282 -4.16 16.32 -16.68
C PRO A 282 -4.39 15.25 -17.77
N GLU A 283 -3.55 15.21 -18.81
CA GLU A 283 -3.62 14.20 -19.87
C GLU A 283 -3.17 12.78 -19.44
N GLY A 284 -2.59 12.64 -18.25
CA GLY A 284 -2.24 11.37 -17.64
C GLY A 284 -0.74 11.08 -17.62
N ASN A 285 -0.38 9.80 -17.59
CA ASN A 285 0.95 9.33 -17.25
C ASN A 285 1.77 8.97 -18.51
N PRO A 286 2.76 9.79 -18.93
CA PRO A 286 3.58 9.48 -20.08
C PRO A 286 4.59 8.38 -19.75
N ASP A 287 4.98 7.63 -20.78
CA ASP A 287 6.04 6.61 -20.73
C ASP A 287 7.20 7.04 -21.64
N GLN A 288 7.84 8.14 -21.27
CA GLN A 288 8.82 8.87 -22.07
C GLN A 288 10.20 8.91 -21.39
N SER A 289 11.25 9.16 -22.17
CA SER A 289 12.58 9.41 -21.64
C SER A 289 12.67 10.77 -20.94
N PHE A 290 13.73 10.99 -20.15
CA PHE A 290 13.94 12.27 -19.49
C PHE A 290 14.10 13.43 -20.50
N GLU A 291 14.78 13.18 -21.62
CA GLU A 291 15.00 14.16 -22.70
C GLU A 291 13.68 14.55 -23.38
N GLU A 292 12.82 13.56 -23.67
CA GLU A 292 11.50 13.79 -24.25
C GLU A 292 10.61 14.63 -23.31
N LEU A 293 10.60 14.31 -22.01
CA LEU A 293 9.88 15.09 -21.00
C LEU A 293 10.43 16.52 -20.89
N SER A 294 11.75 16.68 -20.97
CA SER A 294 12.40 17.99 -20.91
C SER A 294 12.08 18.87 -22.11
N GLU A 295 11.97 18.27 -23.30
CA GLU A 295 11.54 18.95 -24.53
C GLU A 295 10.07 19.34 -24.45
N GLU A 296 9.21 18.40 -24.05
CA GLU A 296 7.77 18.64 -23.90
C GLU A 296 7.49 19.74 -22.87
N ALA A 297 8.18 19.73 -21.73
CA ALA A 297 8.04 20.77 -20.71
C ALA A 297 8.46 22.16 -21.21
N ARG A 298 9.45 22.26 -22.12
CA ARG A 298 9.82 23.53 -22.76
C ARG A 298 8.72 24.00 -23.71
N GLN A 299 8.10 23.09 -24.45
CA GLN A 299 6.97 23.40 -25.32
C GLN A 299 5.76 23.86 -24.51
N PHE A 300 5.44 23.17 -23.40
CA PHE A 300 4.34 23.51 -22.51
C PHE A 300 4.38 24.97 -22.03
N VAL A 301 5.54 25.44 -21.56
CA VAL A 301 5.70 26.83 -21.09
C VAL A 301 5.70 27.85 -22.23
N SER A 302 5.98 27.42 -23.47
CA SER A 302 5.96 28.29 -24.65
C SER A 302 4.60 28.41 -25.33
N GLN A 303 3.61 27.62 -24.92
CA GLN A 303 2.26 27.69 -25.49
C GLN A 303 1.52 28.92 -24.94
N GLU A 304 0.84 29.63 -25.83
CA GLU A 304 -0.03 30.77 -25.48
C GLU A 304 -1.37 30.27 -24.92
N VAL A 305 -1.32 29.65 -23.74
CA VAL A 305 -2.50 29.23 -22.97
C VAL A 305 -2.68 30.21 -21.82
N ASP A 306 -3.86 30.83 -21.73
CA ASP A 306 -4.17 31.88 -20.74
C ASP A 306 -3.75 31.49 -19.31
N GLU A 307 -4.09 30.27 -18.86
CA GLU A 307 -3.75 29.77 -17.52
C GLU A 307 -2.24 29.72 -17.22
N VAL A 308 -1.41 29.47 -18.24
CA VAL A 308 0.05 29.40 -18.11
C VAL A 308 0.65 30.81 -18.21
N MET A 309 0.12 31.64 -19.11
CA MET A 309 0.54 33.02 -19.29
C MET A 309 0.32 33.86 -18.02
N ASP A 310 -0.85 33.73 -17.39
CA ASP A 310 -1.18 34.39 -16.13
C ASP A 310 -0.14 34.10 -15.03
N LEU A 311 0.41 32.87 -15.01
CA LEU A 311 1.42 32.46 -14.05
C LEU A 311 2.80 33.04 -14.38
N ILE A 312 3.17 33.02 -15.66
CA ILE A 312 4.45 33.56 -16.14
C ILE A 312 4.57 35.06 -15.83
N GLU A 313 3.46 35.80 -15.90
CA GLU A 313 3.42 37.23 -15.59
C GLU A 313 3.68 37.55 -14.10
N LEU A 314 3.54 36.58 -13.19
CA LEU A 314 3.71 36.82 -11.75
C LEU A 314 5.17 37.08 -11.36
N HIS A 315 6.13 36.40 -11.98
CA HIS A 315 7.56 36.55 -11.67
C HIS A 315 8.46 35.89 -12.73
N GLU A 316 9.61 36.49 -13.03
CA GLU A 316 10.53 36.05 -14.12
C GLU A 316 11.04 34.60 -14.00
N LYS A 317 11.04 34.03 -12.80
CA LYS A 317 11.46 32.65 -12.51
C LYS A 317 10.33 31.61 -12.60
N ILE A 318 9.07 32.03 -12.69
CA ILE A 318 7.93 31.09 -12.79
C ILE A 318 8.00 30.19 -14.03
N PRO A 319 8.41 30.66 -15.23
CA PRO A 319 8.62 29.79 -16.38
C PRO A 319 9.54 28.60 -16.09
N GLU A 320 10.62 28.84 -15.34
CA GLU A 320 11.60 27.80 -14.99
C GLU A 320 10.97 26.76 -14.05
N ILE A 321 10.24 27.23 -13.03
CA ILE A 321 9.57 26.38 -12.05
C ILE A 321 8.47 25.54 -12.71
N LEU A 322 7.67 26.13 -13.61
CA LEU A 322 6.65 25.41 -14.36
C LEU A 322 7.25 24.31 -15.23
N ARG A 323 8.35 24.60 -15.93
CA ARG A 323 9.08 23.61 -16.73
C ARG A 323 9.53 22.44 -15.84
N SER A 324 10.21 22.72 -14.72
CA SER A 324 10.68 21.68 -13.81
C SER A 324 9.54 20.86 -13.21
N ALA A 325 8.45 21.50 -12.81
CA ALA A 325 7.26 20.81 -12.31
C ALA A 325 6.60 19.93 -13.38
N ARG A 326 6.56 20.39 -14.63
CA ARG A 326 6.05 19.61 -15.77
C ARG A 326 6.93 18.40 -16.10
N VAL A 327 8.26 18.51 -15.96
CA VAL A 327 9.17 17.36 -16.04
C VAL A 327 8.85 16.36 -14.93
N LEU A 328 8.75 16.81 -13.66
CA LEU A 328 8.45 15.92 -12.52
C LEU A 328 7.08 15.23 -12.63
N SER A 329 6.10 15.86 -13.28
CA SER A 329 4.79 15.26 -13.57
C SER A 329 4.83 14.08 -14.54
N GLY A 330 5.94 13.88 -15.25
CA GLY A 330 6.14 12.76 -16.17
C GLY A 330 7.01 11.63 -15.61
N MET A 331 7.45 11.74 -14.34
CA MET A 331 8.34 10.76 -13.74
C MET A 331 7.68 9.37 -13.70
N GLY A 332 8.44 8.32 -13.98
CA GLY A 332 7.89 6.96 -13.99
C GLY A 332 8.87 5.97 -14.60
N TYR A 333 8.40 4.78 -14.98
CA TYR A 333 9.29 3.77 -15.54
C TYR A 333 9.96 4.20 -16.86
N GLY A 334 9.34 5.09 -17.65
CA GLY A 334 9.89 5.59 -18.92
C GLY A 334 11.31 6.15 -18.80
N ILE A 335 11.58 6.98 -17.79
CA ILE A 335 12.91 7.57 -17.56
C ILE A 335 13.93 6.55 -17.06
N LEU A 336 13.47 5.45 -16.46
CA LEU A 336 14.32 4.40 -15.89
C LEU A 336 14.60 3.29 -16.90
N ARG A 337 13.76 3.14 -17.93
CA ARG A 337 13.83 2.09 -18.94
C ARG A 337 15.23 1.94 -19.56
N PRO A 338 15.96 3.00 -19.95
CA PRO A 338 17.31 2.87 -20.51
C PRO A 338 18.31 2.21 -19.55
N VAL A 339 18.02 2.27 -18.24
CA VAL A 339 18.89 1.76 -17.18
C VAL A 339 18.43 0.39 -16.69
N PHE A 340 17.13 0.22 -16.45
CA PHE A 340 16.55 -0.94 -15.77
C PHE A 340 16.16 -2.09 -16.69
N HIS A 341 15.97 -1.87 -18.00
CA HIS A 341 15.58 -2.94 -18.93
C HIS A 341 16.52 -4.16 -18.88
N ASP A 342 17.83 -3.93 -18.77
CA ASP A 342 18.86 -4.97 -18.86
C ASP A 342 19.61 -5.21 -17.53
N THR A 343 19.05 -4.82 -16.39
CA THR A 343 19.80 -4.94 -15.14
C THR A 343 18.94 -5.26 -13.93
N SER A 344 19.38 -6.25 -13.15
CA SER A 344 18.92 -6.51 -11.79
C SER A 344 19.86 -5.90 -10.73
N ALA A 345 20.66 -4.89 -11.12
CA ALA A 345 21.62 -4.26 -10.22
C ALA A 345 20.90 -3.64 -9.02
N ILE A 346 21.49 -3.82 -7.84
CA ILE A 346 21.07 -3.23 -6.57
C ILE A 346 22.21 -2.42 -5.93
N GLY A 347 21.90 -1.62 -4.91
CA GLY A 347 22.92 -0.94 -4.11
C GLY A 347 23.81 0.03 -4.91
N SER A 348 25.13 -0.03 -4.73
CA SER A 348 26.07 0.93 -5.33
C SER A 348 26.13 0.84 -6.85
N LEU A 349 26.06 -0.37 -7.43
CA LEU A 349 26.08 -0.55 -8.87
C LEU A 349 24.84 0.06 -9.53
N MET A 350 23.67 -0.14 -8.92
CA MET A 350 22.42 0.47 -9.37
C MET A 350 22.51 1.99 -9.36
N ARG A 351 23.00 2.57 -8.26
CA ARG A 351 23.15 4.03 -8.13
C ARG A 351 24.06 4.61 -9.22
N ARG A 352 25.20 3.98 -9.50
CA ARG A 352 26.10 4.41 -10.58
C ARG A 352 25.42 4.35 -11.94
N LYS A 353 24.62 3.31 -12.19
CA LYS A 353 23.85 3.17 -13.43
C LYS A 353 22.73 4.20 -13.57
N LEU A 354 22.17 4.66 -12.44
CA LEU A 354 21.12 5.68 -12.39
C LEU A 354 21.65 7.11 -12.49
N GLU A 355 22.96 7.35 -12.35
CA GLU A 355 23.55 8.71 -12.44
C GLU A 355 23.08 9.52 -13.67
N PRO A 356 23.01 8.96 -14.90
CA PRO A 356 22.56 9.72 -16.06
C PRO A 356 21.11 10.24 -15.94
N VAL A 357 20.27 9.56 -15.17
CA VAL A 357 18.87 9.96 -14.92
C VAL A 357 18.77 10.84 -13.67
N PHE A 358 19.53 10.49 -12.64
CA PHE A 358 19.46 11.16 -11.34
C PHE A 358 20.11 12.53 -11.39
N ILE A 359 21.22 12.74 -12.10
CA ILE A 359 21.86 14.06 -12.21
C ILE A 359 20.86 15.12 -12.71
N PRO A 360 20.23 14.97 -13.89
CA PRO A 360 19.31 15.98 -14.37
C PRO A 360 18.04 16.07 -13.50
N LEU A 361 17.55 14.96 -12.93
CA LEU A 361 16.46 15.00 -11.95
C LEU A 361 16.80 15.85 -10.71
N HIS A 362 18.02 15.75 -10.19
CA HIS A 362 18.45 16.58 -9.06
C HIS A 362 18.54 18.07 -9.44
N GLU A 363 18.85 18.39 -10.70
CA GLU A 363 18.84 19.76 -11.21
C GLU A 363 17.42 20.33 -11.26
N GLU A 364 16.44 19.56 -11.76
CA GLU A 364 15.02 19.99 -11.75
C GLU A 364 14.51 20.19 -10.32
N ILE A 365 14.80 19.26 -9.41
CA ILE A 365 14.42 19.42 -7.99
C ILE A 365 15.13 20.63 -7.38
N LYS A 366 16.38 20.94 -7.77
CA LYS A 366 17.10 22.11 -7.28
C LYS A 366 16.36 23.39 -7.66
N ILE A 367 15.94 23.54 -8.92
CA ILE A 367 15.15 24.67 -9.40
C ILE A 367 13.88 24.84 -8.55
N LEU A 368 13.16 23.75 -8.28
CA LEU A 368 11.93 23.78 -7.49
C LEU A 368 12.12 24.13 -6.00
N THR A 369 13.36 24.07 -5.51
CA THR A 369 13.70 24.36 -4.10
C THR A 369 14.46 25.66 -3.86
N GLY A 370 14.89 26.35 -4.92
CA GLY A 370 15.71 27.56 -4.84
C GLY A 370 17.20 27.27 -4.71
#